data_AF-A0ABC8TNM3-F1
#
_entry.id   AF-A0ABC8TNM3-F1
#
_cell.length_a   1.000
_cell.length_b   1.000
_cell.length_c   1.000
_cell.angle_alpha   90.00
_cell.angle_beta   90.00
_cell.angle_gamma   90.00
#
_symmetry.space_group_name_H-M   'P 1'
#
loop_
_entity.id
_entity.type
_entity.pdbx_description
1 polymer ?
#
loop_
_entity_poly.entity_id
_entity_poly.type
_entity_poly.pdbx_seq_one_letter_code
_entity_poly.pdbx_strand_id
1 'polypeptide(L)'
;MEFEEEVLEPVSPSAQYLKSSALLLTILAVLEFEVPVDDFQTMSLLKDVFLPINPRFSSVMVTDKKGVKKWKQVEVKLQDHVQVSVFPNGTTLDIYDDYFNEYLSMIAMDQLPQDQPLWEVHIIKYPTSNAAGSVVLKLHHALGNGYSLTGALLSSLQRADDPSLLPTFLHVN
;
A
#
# COMPACT_ATOMS: atom_id res chain seq x y z
N MET A 1 -5.26 28.09 30.00
CA MET A 1 -5.50 26.96 29.08
C MET A 1 -4.15 26.37 28.78
N GLU A 2 -3.79 25.30 29.50
CA GLU A 2 -2.68 24.44 29.09
C GLU A 2 -3.13 23.78 27.79
N PHE A 3 -2.40 24.04 26.71
CA PHE A 3 -2.53 23.23 25.51
C PHE A 3 -1.98 21.87 25.89
N GLU A 4 -2.83 20.84 26.00
CA GLU A 4 -2.37 19.46 26.00
C GLU A 4 -1.56 19.28 24.71
N GLU A 5 -0.23 19.23 24.82
CA GLU A 5 0.60 18.79 23.71
C GLU A 5 0.18 17.36 23.39
N GLU A 6 -0.51 17.19 22.26
CA GLU A 6 -0.87 15.88 21.72
C GLU A 6 0.38 14.98 21.76
N VAL A 7 0.34 13.93 22.58
CA VAL A 7 1.50 13.06 22.82
C VAL A 7 1.68 12.17 21.59
N LEU A 8 2.41 12.68 20.61
CA LEU A 8 2.70 11.98 19.37
C LEU A 8 3.79 10.92 19.57
N GLU A 9 3.60 9.75 18.96
CA GLU A 9 4.56 8.66 19.01
C GLU A 9 5.84 8.98 18.20
N PRO A 10 7.04 8.74 18.76
CA PRO A 10 8.28 8.92 18.03
C PRO A 10 8.43 7.88 16.91
N VAL A 11 9.02 8.30 15.80
CA VAL A 11 9.39 7.40 14.71
C VAL A 11 10.59 6.55 15.14
N SER A 12 10.57 5.25 14.84
CA SER A 12 11.68 4.35 15.19
C SER A 12 12.99 4.77 14.51
N PRO A 13 14.17 4.51 15.10
CA PRO A 13 15.46 4.88 14.50
C PRO A 13 15.63 4.35 13.06
N SER A 14 15.21 3.11 12.81
CA SER A 14 15.25 2.50 11.47
C SER A 14 14.35 3.27 10.48
N ALA A 15 13.13 3.62 10.86
CA ALA A 15 12.23 4.38 10.01
C ALA A 15 12.73 5.81 9.74
N GLN A 16 13.42 6.43 10.70
CA GLN A 16 14.05 7.74 10.50
C GLN A 16 15.18 7.70 9.47
N TYR A 17 16.01 6.66 9.53
CA TYR A 17 17.12 6.43 8.59
C TYR A 17 16.62 6.12 7.17
N LEU A 18 15.60 5.26 7.08
CA LEU A 18 14.95 4.87 5.83
C LEU A 18 14.21 6.03 5.15
N LYS A 19 13.81 7.06 5.89
CA LYS A 19 13.20 8.28 5.34
C LYS A 19 14.26 9.38 5.13
N SER A 20 15.44 9.02 4.63
CA SER A 20 16.47 9.98 4.22
C SER A 20 16.39 10.19 2.71
N SER A 21 16.80 11.36 2.22
CA SER A 21 16.83 11.65 0.77
C SER A 21 17.78 10.72 -0.01
N ALA A 22 18.62 9.94 0.69
CA ALA A 22 19.54 8.99 0.10
C ALA A 22 18.98 7.56 -0.02
N LEU A 23 17.85 7.26 0.64
CA LEU A 23 17.26 5.92 0.68
C LEU A 23 15.77 6.00 0.40
N LEU A 24 15.38 5.57 -0.80
CA LEU A 24 13.97 5.40 -1.20
C LEU A 24 13.69 3.90 -1.24
N LEU A 25 13.45 3.31 -0.07
CA LEU A 25 13.12 1.90 0.04
C LEU A 25 11.60 1.74 0.00
N THR A 26 11.12 1.31 -1.16
CA THR A 26 9.71 1.04 -1.46
C THR A 26 9.49 -0.47 -1.52
N ILE A 27 8.33 -0.90 -1.01
CA ILE A 27 7.84 -2.27 -1.12
C ILE A 27 6.65 -2.24 -2.09
N LEU A 28 6.69 -3.08 -3.11
CA LEU A 28 5.55 -3.35 -3.99
C LEU A 28 4.98 -4.72 -3.65
N ALA A 29 3.71 -4.77 -3.26
CA ALA A 29 2.95 -6.00 -3.10
C ALA A 29 1.92 -6.07 -4.23
N VAL A 30 2.00 -7.13 -5.05
CA VAL A 30 1.12 -7.34 -6.20
C VAL A 30 0.11 -8.43 -5.84
N LEU A 31 -1.17 -8.10 -5.95
CA LEU A 31 -2.29 -9.03 -5.82
C LEU A 31 -2.88 -9.26 -7.22
N GLU A 32 -2.83 -10.49 -7.69
CA GLU A 32 -3.37 -10.92 -8.98
C GLU A 32 -4.68 -11.67 -8.77
N PHE A 33 -5.70 -11.35 -9.57
CA PHE A 33 -7.05 -11.89 -9.43
C PHE A 33 -7.49 -12.63 -10.69
N GLU A 34 -8.16 -13.77 -10.50
CA GLU A 34 -8.78 -14.54 -11.60
C GLU A 34 -10.01 -13.85 -12.20
N VAL A 35 -10.54 -12.83 -11.50
CA VAL A 35 -11.69 -12.03 -11.92
C VAL A 35 -11.31 -10.55 -12.04
N PRO A 36 -12.01 -9.76 -12.87
CA PRO A 36 -11.78 -8.33 -12.96
C PRO A 36 -11.92 -7.64 -11.59
N VAL A 37 -11.03 -6.68 -11.32
CA VAL A 37 -11.04 -5.93 -10.06
C VAL A 37 -12.21 -4.93 -10.03
N ASP A 38 -12.97 -4.94 -8.93
CA ASP A 38 -14.05 -3.99 -8.66
C ASP A 38 -13.56 -2.81 -7.80
N ASP A 39 -13.76 -1.60 -8.29
CA ASP A 39 -13.32 -0.38 -7.61
C ASP A 39 -14.05 -0.20 -6.28
N PHE A 40 -15.35 -0.47 -6.25
CA PHE A 40 -16.18 -0.22 -5.09
C PHE A 40 -15.77 -1.13 -3.91
N GLN A 41 -15.60 -2.42 -4.17
CA GLN A 41 -15.09 -3.37 -3.18
C GLN A 41 -13.67 -3.00 -2.72
N THR A 42 -12.79 -2.60 -3.63
CA THR A 42 -11.42 -2.18 -3.28
C THR A 42 -11.45 -0.98 -2.33
N MET A 43 -12.27 0.02 -2.63
CA MET A 43 -12.41 1.22 -1.79
C MET A 43 -13.00 0.91 -0.40
N SER A 44 -13.99 0.02 -0.31
CA SER A 44 -14.55 -0.41 0.99
C SER A 44 -13.52 -1.18 1.81
N LEU A 45 -12.78 -2.12 1.20
CA LEU A 45 -11.71 -2.85 1.90
C LEU A 45 -10.62 -1.93 2.43
N LEU A 46 -10.22 -0.93 1.63
CA LEU A 46 -9.24 0.05 2.08
C LEU A 46 -9.73 0.83 3.30
N LYS A 47 -10.98 1.31 3.24
CA LYS A 47 -11.59 2.11 4.31
C LYS A 47 -11.84 1.32 5.58
N ASP A 48 -12.46 0.16 5.46
CA ASP A 48 -13.09 -0.56 6.56
C ASP A 48 -12.14 -1.61 7.17
N VAL A 49 -11.09 -2.02 6.44
CA VAL A 49 -10.15 -3.07 6.87
C VAL A 49 -8.69 -2.59 6.86
N PHE A 50 -8.20 -2.03 5.76
CA PHE A 50 -6.78 -1.66 5.65
C PHE A 50 -6.41 -0.48 6.55
N LEU A 51 -7.14 0.64 6.52
CA LEU A 51 -6.81 1.79 7.37
C LEU A 51 -6.86 1.47 8.88
N PRO A 52 -7.87 0.72 9.39
CA PRO A 52 -7.94 0.40 10.81
C PRO A 52 -6.89 -0.60 11.31
N ILE A 53 -6.27 -1.39 10.42
CA ILE A 53 -5.35 -2.45 10.82
C ILE A 53 -4.09 -1.93 11.52
N ASN A 54 -3.66 -0.72 11.17
CA ASN A 54 -2.49 -0.09 11.75
C ASN A 54 -2.61 1.44 11.70
N PRO A 55 -2.48 2.15 12.85
CA PRO A 55 -2.51 3.61 12.91
C PRO A 55 -1.56 4.32 11.94
N ARG A 56 -0.45 3.67 11.56
CA ARG A 56 0.54 4.23 10.62
C ARG A 56 -0.01 4.42 9.21
N PHE A 57 -1.01 3.64 8.79
CA PHE A 57 -1.65 3.85 7.49
C PHE A 57 -2.53 5.10 7.46
N SER A 58 -2.88 5.63 8.63
CA SER A 58 -3.56 6.92 8.78
C SER A 58 -2.67 7.97 9.42
N SER A 59 -1.33 7.85 9.29
CA SER A 59 -0.38 8.79 9.89
C SER A 59 0.63 9.35 8.91
N VAL A 60 0.97 10.62 9.09
CA VAL A 60 2.08 11.31 8.43
C VAL A 60 3.24 11.48 9.40
N MET A 61 4.45 11.60 8.86
CA MET A 61 5.64 11.82 9.67
C MET A 61 5.98 13.32 9.72
N VAL A 62 5.85 13.91 10.91
CA VAL A 62 6.13 15.33 11.18
C VAL A 62 7.40 15.48 12.01
N THR A 63 8.08 16.62 11.90
CA THR A 63 9.24 16.95 12.72
C THR A 63 8.84 17.99 13.77
N ASP A 64 9.12 17.71 15.04
CA ASP A 64 8.83 18.67 16.12
C ASP A 64 9.90 19.78 16.21
N LYS A 65 9.67 20.75 17.11
CA LYS A 65 10.59 21.89 17.35
C LYS A 65 11.99 21.46 17.80
N LYS A 66 12.15 20.23 18.30
CA LYS A 66 13.42 19.65 18.76
C LYS A 66 14.10 18.81 17.67
N GLY A 67 13.54 18.77 16.46
CA GLY A 67 14.06 18.00 15.34
C GLY A 67 13.68 16.51 15.37
N VAL A 68 12.82 16.08 16.29
CA VAL A 68 12.42 14.68 16.43
C VAL A 68 11.27 14.37 15.47
N LYS A 69 11.45 13.33 14.66
CA LYS A 69 10.40 12.81 13.77
C LYS A 69 9.37 12.02 14.57
N LYS A 70 8.08 12.34 14.40
CA LYS A 70 6.94 11.72 15.08
C LYS A 70 5.84 11.36 14.09
N TRP A 71 5.04 10.35 14.42
CA TRP A 71 3.83 10.01 13.69
C TRP A 71 2.67 10.88 14.17
N LYS A 72 1.96 11.51 13.23
CA LYS A 72 0.76 12.28 13.48
C LYS A 72 -0.39 11.68 12.68
N GLN A 73 -1.47 11.29 13.36
CA GLN A 73 -2.67 10.82 12.68
C GLN A 73 -3.32 11.94 11.86
N VAL A 74 -3.87 11.56 10.72
CA VAL A 74 -4.57 12.46 9.80
C VAL A 74 -5.80 11.76 9.25
N GLU A 75 -6.77 12.57 8.80
CA GLU A 75 -7.87 12.05 8.00
C GLU A 75 -7.36 11.66 6.60
N VAL A 76 -7.62 10.42 6.19
CA VAL A 76 -7.19 9.89 4.89
C VAL A 76 -8.29 10.06 3.86
N LYS A 77 -7.97 10.73 2.75
CA LYS A 77 -8.83 10.77 1.57
C LYS A 77 -8.36 9.71 0.58
N LEU A 78 -9.07 8.58 0.51
CA LEU A 78 -8.66 7.44 -0.32
C LEU A 78 -8.43 7.80 -1.81
N GLN A 79 -9.15 8.79 -2.33
CA GLN A 79 -9.01 9.26 -3.72
C GLN A 79 -7.61 9.80 -4.02
N ASP A 80 -6.90 10.32 -3.01
CA ASP A 80 -5.54 10.85 -3.15
C ASP A 80 -4.47 9.73 -3.14
N HIS A 81 -4.87 8.51 -2.74
CA HIS A 81 -3.98 7.34 -2.62
C HIS A 81 -4.27 6.23 -3.63
N VAL A 82 -5.45 6.22 -4.25
CA VAL A 82 -5.89 5.18 -5.18
C VAL A 82 -5.81 5.68 -6.62
N GLN A 83 -5.03 5.00 -7.43
CA GLN A 83 -4.85 5.28 -8.85
C GLN A 83 -5.37 4.12 -9.68
N VAL A 84 -6.16 4.41 -10.71
CA VAL A 84 -6.58 3.40 -11.69
C VAL A 84 -5.71 3.57 -12.93
N SER A 85 -4.99 2.52 -13.32
CA SER A 85 -4.12 2.58 -14.50
C SER A 85 -4.96 2.61 -15.79
N VAL A 86 -4.43 3.30 -16.79
CA VAL A 86 -5.01 3.34 -18.14
C VAL A 86 -3.92 2.92 -19.10
N PHE A 87 -4.09 1.77 -19.72
CA PHE A 87 -3.18 1.25 -20.72
C PHE A 87 -3.69 1.57 -22.13
N PRO A 88 -2.79 1.75 -23.12
CA PRO A 88 -3.18 1.78 -24.52
C PRO A 88 -3.94 0.51 -24.90
N ASN A 89 -4.75 0.58 -25.96
CA ASN A 89 -5.43 -0.60 -26.48
C ASN A 89 -4.40 -1.61 -27.00
N GLY A 90 -4.19 -2.68 -26.24
CA GLY A 90 -3.43 -3.84 -26.65
C GLY A 90 -4.29 -4.81 -27.44
N THR A 91 -3.70 -5.52 -28.40
CA THR A 91 -4.37 -6.51 -29.23
C THR A 91 -4.18 -7.95 -28.75
N THR A 92 -3.20 -8.19 -27.86
CA THR A 92 -2.85 -9.50 -27.31
C THR A 92 -2.57 -9.42 -25.81
N LEU A 93 -2.57 -10.57 -25.12
CA LEU A 93 -2.22 -10.65 -23.69
C LEU A 93 -0.75 -10.28 -23.45
N ASP A 94 0.16 -10.73 -24.30
CA ASP A 94 1.60 -10.43 -24.18
C ASP A 94 1.88 -8.91 -24.15
N ILE A 95 1.11 -8.11 -24.92
CA ILE A 95 1.23 -6.64 -24.89
C ILE A 95 0.81 -6.08 -23.54
N TYR A 96 -0.23 -6.65 -22.91
CA TYR A 96 -0.66 -6.22 -21.58
C TYR A 96 0.31 -6.67 -20.48
N ASP A 97 1.00 -7.80 -20.65
CA ASP A 97 2.10 -8.20 -19.77
C ASP A 97 3.25 -7.19 -19.83
N ASP A 98 3.61 -6.73 -21.04
CA ASP A 98 4.62 -5.70 -21.24
C ASP A 98 4.20 -4.38 -20.59
N TYR A 99 2.97 -3.91 -20.82
CA TYR A 99 2.44 -2.70 -20.18
C TYR A 99 2.39 -2.81 -18.67
N PHE A 100 2.01 -3.98 -18.14
CA PHE A 100 2.00 -4.24 -16.71
C PHE A 100 3.41 -4.12 -16.11
N ASN A 101 4.41 -4.77 -16.72
CA ASN A 101 5.79 -4.73 -16.26
C ASN A 101 6.42 -3.34 -16.36
N GLU A 102 6.14 -2.61 -17.44
CA GLU A 102 6.57 -1.21 -17.59
C GLU A 102 5.93 -0.33 -16.51
N TYR A 103 4.64 -0.50 -16.26
CA TYR A 103 3.92 0.24 -15.22
C TYR A 103 4.48 -0.05 -13.82
N LEU A 104 4.73 -1.32 -13.48
CA LEU A 104 5.37 -1.69 -12.22
C LEU A 104 6.75 -1.06 -12.07
N SER A 105 7.54 -1.03 -13.15
CA SER A 105 8.87 -0.42 -13.16
C SER A 105 8.81 1.09 -12.94
N MET A 106 7.83 1.77 -13.56
CA MET A 106 7.59 3.20 -13.36
C MET A 106 7.23 3.51 -11.91
N ILE A 107 6.20 2.85 -11.36
CA ILE A 107 5.74 3.15 -10.00
C ILE A 107 6.77 2.75 -8.93
N ALA A 108 7.65 1.79 -9.21
CA ALA A 108 8.75 1.42 -8.32
C ALA A 108 9.77 2.57 -8.14
N MET A 109 9.96 3.37 -9.20
CA MET A 109 10.92 4.47 -9.22
C MET A 109 10.32 5.79 -8.71
N ASP A 110 9.00 5.93 -8.75
CA ASP A 110 8.30 7.12 -8.29
C ASP A 110 8.34 7.28 -6.77
N GLN A 111 8.53 8.52 -6.32
CA GLN A 111 8.51 8.84 -4.89
C GLN A 111 7.10 9.01 -4.37
N LEU A 112 6.83 8.45 -3.20
CA LEU A 112 5.58 8.71 -2.47
C LEU A 112 5.53 10.17 -1.99
N PRO A 113 4.36 10.83 -2.06
CA PRO A 113 4.20 12.17 -1.51
C PRO A 113 4.46 12.19 0.01
N GLN A 114 5.11 13.25 0.48
CA GLN A 114 5.66 13.31 1.85
C GLN A 114 4.70 13.94 2.87
N ASP A 115 3.62 14.54 2.38
CA ASP A 115 2.57 15.25 3.12
C ASP A 115 1.32 14.40 3.39
N GLN A 116 1.32 13.15 2.94
CA GLN A 116 0.26 12.17 3.18
C GLN A 116 0.84 10.85 3.71
N PRO A 117 0.00 9.91 4.21
CA PRO A 117 0.47 8.59 4.60
C PRO A 117 1.26 7.91 3.48
N LEU A 118 2.36 7.26 3.83
CA LEU A 118 3.40 6.83 2.88
C LEU A 118 3.05 5.53 2.13
N TRP A 119 1.89 5.50 1.48
CA TRP A 119 1.42 4.37 0.68
C TRP A 119 0.48 4.81 -0.45
N GLU A 120 0.44 4.01 -1.51
CA GLU A 120 -0.41 4.18 -2.69
C GLU A 120 -0.99 2.81 -3.09
N VAL A 121 -2.14 2.82 -3.75
CA VAL A 121 -2.79 1.63 -4.31
C VAL A 121 -3.02 1.88 -5.80
N HIS A 122 -2.57 0.96 -6.63
CA HIS A 122 -2.77 1.01 -8.07
C HIS A 122 -3.68 -0.13 -8.51
N ILE A 123 -4.80 0.21 -9.14
CA ILE A 123 -5.77 -0.75 -9.69
C ILE A 123 -5.51 -0.88 -11.18
N ILE A 124 -5.21 -2.11 -11.62
CA ILE A 124 -4.92 -2.43 -13.02
C ILE A 124 -6.01 -3.38 -13.51
N LYS A 125 -6.87 -2.88 -14.40
CA LYS A 125 -8.06 -3.60 -14.89
C LYS A 125 -7.85 -4.36 -16.19
N TYR A 126 -6.60 -4.44 -16.64
CA TYR A 126 -6.24 -5.09 -17.89
C TYR A 126 -5.76 -6.50 -17.60
N PRO A 127 -6.19 -7.51 -18.37
CA PRO A 127 -5.78 -8.88 -18.16
C PRO A 127 -4.32 -9.07 -18.55
N THR A 128 -3.60 -9.83 -17.74
CA THR A 128 -2.24 -10.35 -18.00
C THR A 128 -2.34 -11.84 -18.34
N SER A 129 -1.21 -12.48 -18.65
CA SER A 129 -1.13 -13.93 -18.77
C SER A 129 -1.47 -14.68 -17.47
N ASN A 130 -1.38 -14.02 -16.31
CA ASN A 130 -1.61 -14.63 -14.99
C ASN A 130 -2.94 -14.22 -14.35
N ALA A 131 -3.54 -13.10 -14.75
CA ALA A 131 -4.65 -12.49 -14.02
C ALA A 131 -5.66 -11.79 -14.94
N ALA A 132 -6.92 -11.74 -14.53
CA ALA A 132 -7.95 -10.89 -15.17
C ALA A 132 -7.85 -9.42 -14.72
N GLY A 133 -7.15 -9.16 -13.62
CA GLY A 133 -6.81 -7.84 -13.11
C GLY A 133 -5.93 -7.91 -11.88
N SER A 134 -5.30 -6.81 -11.52
CA SER A 134 -4.31 -6.75 -10.46
C SER A 134 -4.46 -5.50 -9.59
N VAL A 135 -4.11 -5.63 -8.31
CA VAL A 135 -3.98 -4.49 -7.39
C VAL A 135 -2.56 -4.46 -6.86
N VAL A 136 -1.90 -3.31 -6.96
CA VAL A 136 -0.54 -3.11 -6.48
C VAL A 136 -0.56 -2.17 -5.27
N LEU A 137 -0.12 -2.65 -4.13
CA LEU A 137 0.14 -1.81 -2.95
C LEU A 137 1.59 -1.37 -2.97
N LYS A 138 1.80 -0.06 -3.01
CA LYS A 138 3.11 0.58 -2.90
C LYS A 138 3.25 1.18 -1.52
N LEU A 139 4.28 0.77 -0.78
CA LEU A 139 4.46 1.09 0.64
C LEU A 139 5.88 1.59 0.89
N HIS A 140 6.05 2.68 1.64
CA HIS A 140 7.37 3.07 2.13
C HIS A 140 7.82 2.15 3.28
N HIS A 141 9.07 1.68 3.25
CA HIS A 141 9.60 0.74 4.26
C HIS A 141 9.66 1.34 5.69
N ALA A 142 9.49 2.65 5.84
CA ALA A 142 9.33 3.29 7.15
C ALA A 142 8.03 2.89 7.89
N LEU A 143 7.02 2.41 7.17
CA LEU A 143 5.75 1.96 7.75
C LEU A 143 5.92 0.66 8.55
N GLY A 144 6.76 -0.24 8.06
CA GLY A 144 7.02 -1.54 8.67
C GLY A 144 8.07 -2.34 7.89
N ASN A 145 8.57 -3.40 8.51
CA ASN A 145 9.37 -4.40 7.79
C ASN A 145 8.46 -5.30 6.94
N GLY A 146 9.05 -6.01 5.96
CA GLY A 146 8.30 -6.90 5.06
C GLY A 146 7.42 -7.90 5.81
N TYR A 147 7.90 -8.50 6.91
CA TYR A 147 7.13 -9.44 7.71
C TYR A 147 5.84 -8.83 8.28
N SER A 148 5.93 -7.65 8.89
CA SER A 148 4.77 -6.98 9.49
C SER A 148 3.77 -6.52 8.42
N LEU A 149 4.27 -6.05 7.27
CA LEU A 149 3.42 -5.58 6.17
C LEU A 149 2.72 -6.74 5.48
N THR A 150 3.43 -7.86 5.21
CA THR A 150 2.82 -9.08 4.71
C THR A 150 1.79 -9.62 5.70
N GLY A 151 2.12 -9.69 7.00
CA GLY A 151 1.18 -10.12 8.03
C GLY A 151 -0.09 -9.27 8.06
N ALA A 152 0.05 -7.94 7.99
CA ALA A 152 -1.08 -7.02 7.94
C ALA A 152 -1.94 -7.26 6.70
N LEU A 153 -1.33 -7.30 5.52
CA LEU A 153 -2.03 -7.58 4.26
C LEU A 153 -2.80 -8.89 4.33
N LEU A 154 -2.17 -9.97 4.78
CA LEU A 154 -2.80 -11.28 4.87
C LEU A 154 -3.95 -11.32 5.86
N SER A 155 -3.84 -10.61 6.99
CA SER A 155 -4.94 -10.51 7.95
C SER A 155 -6.13 -9.67 7.45
N SER A 156 -5.95 -8.86 6.41
CA SER A 156 -7.05 -8.17 5.72
C SER A 156 -7.72 -9.02 4.63
N LEU A 157 -7.18 -10.21 4.32
CA LEU A 157 -7.73 -11.11 3.31
C LEU A 157 -8.55 -12.23 3.97
N GLN A 158 -9.57 -12.67 3.24
CA GLN A 158 -10.45 -13.78 3.62
C GLN A 158 -10.41 -14.85 2.54
N ARG A 159 -10.70 -16.08 2.93
CA ARG A 159 -10.84 -17.18 1.96
C ARG A 159 -12.09 -16.98 1.11
N ALA A 160 -11.96 -17.24 -0.19
CA ALA A 160 -13.06 -17.12 -1.14
C ALA A 160 -14.14 -18.20 -0.94
N ASP A 161 -13.78 -19.37 -0.42
CA ASP A 161 -14.69 -20.48 -0.19
C ASP A 161 -15.35 -20.47 1.19
N ASP A 162 -14.64 -19.98 2.22
CA ASP A 162 -15.19 -19.78 3.57
C ASP A 162 -14.54 -18.56 4.27
N PRO A 163 -15.21 -17.39 4.27
CA PRO A 163 -14.68 -16.16 4.85
C PRO A 163 -14.42 -16.20 6.37
N SER A 164 -14.96 -17.19 7.08
CA SER A 164 -14.75 -17.36 8.52
C SER A 164 -13.39 -17.98 8.87
N LEU A 165 -12.72 -18.56 7.88
CA LEU A 165 -11.45 -19.24 8.03
C LEU A 165 -10.29 -18.34 7.61
N LEU A 166 -9.17 -18.44 8.34
CA LEU A 166 -7.94 -17.73 7.98
C LEU A 166 -7.42 -18.21 6.62
N PRO A 167 -6.78 -17.31 5.83
CA PRO A 167 -6.05 -17.71 4.64
C PRO A 167 -5.08 -18.85 4.94
N THR A 168 -5.15 -19.92 4.16
CA THR A 168 -4.29 -21.09 4.32
C THR A 168 -3.20 -21.04 3.25
N PHE A 169 -1.94 -21.13 3.66
CA PHE A 169 -0.82 -21.23 2.72
C PHE A 169 -0.44 -22.70 2.55
N LEU A 170 -0.16 -23.10 1.32
CA LEU A 170 0.49 -24.37 1.06
C LEU A 170 1.88 -24.32 1.70
N HIS A 171 2.15 -25.23 2.63
CA HIS A 171 3.51 -25.47 3.10
C HIS A 171 4.26 -26.09 1.92
N VAL A 172 5.12 -25.31 1.27
CA VAL A 172 5.99 -25.83 0.21
C VAL A 172 7.09 -26.63 0.91
N ASN A 173 7.12 -27.95 0.65
CA ASN A 173 8.24 -28.83 1.02
C ASN A 173 9.38 -28.68 0.01
#